data_AF-A0A2E2CB76-F1
#
_entry.id   AF-A0A2E2CB76-F1
#
_cell.length_a   1.000
_cell.length_b   1.000
_cell.length_c   1.000
_cell.angle_alpha   90.00
_cell.angle_beta   90.00
_cell.angle_gamma   90.00
#
_symmetry.space_group_name_H-M   'P 1'
#
loop_
_entity.id
_entity.type
_entity.pdbx_description
1 polymer ?
#
loop_
_entity_poly.entity_id
_entity_poly.type
_entity_poly.pdbx_seq_one_letter_code
_entity_poly.pdbx_strand_id
1 'polypeptide(L)'
;MNEDWESDDDADYPDESEFDEETSTIECSHCGAEVYEEAPACPVCGEYLGVNTHPFSERPRWWILLGTLGVIATILALVFLN
;
A
#
# COMPACT_ATOMS: atom_id res chain seq x y z
N MET A 1 58.67 -30.66 -11.79
CA MET A 1 58.49 -30.55 -10.33
C MET A 1 59.00 -29.16 -9.99
N ASN A 2 58.20 -28.22 -9.54
CA ASN A 2 57.29 -28.29 -8.39
C ASN A 2 56.15 -27.27 -8.58
N GLU A 3 54.96 -27.70 -8.16
CA GLU A 3 53.70 -26.97 -8.12
C GLU A 3 53.78 -25.82 -7.11
N ASP A 4 53.26 -24.64 -7.46
CA ASP A 4 52.60 -23.74 -6.50
C ASP A 4 51.87 -22.63 -7.27
N TRP A 5 50.70 -23.00 -7.79
CA TRP A 5 49.67 -22.01 -8.10
C TRP A 5 48.90 -21.80 -6.80
N GLU A 6 49.42 -20.97 -5.90
CA GLU A 6 48.65 -20.38 -4.81
C GLU A 6 47.55 -19.52 -5.45
N SER A 7 46.39 -20.14 -5.69
CA SER A 7 45.15 -19.44 -6.00
C SER A 7 44.75 -18.73 -4.71
N ASP A 8 45.16 -17.48 -4.58
CA ASP A 8 44.73 -16.51 -3.57
C ASP A 8 43.26 -16.10 -3.85
N ASP A 9 42.40 -17.11 -4.04
CA ASP A 9 40.95 -17.00 -4.10
C ASP A 9 40.39 -17.35 -2.72
N ASP A 10 40.96 -16.76 -1.65
CA ASP A 10 40.26 -16.57 -0.38
C ASP A 10 39.19 -15.49 -0.61
N ALA A 11 38.20 -15.85 -1.43
CA ALA A 11 36.79 -15.74 -1.12
C ALA A 11 36.47 -14.69 -0.04
N ASP A 12 36.59 -13.42 -0.42
CA ASP A 12 35.93 -12.28 0.23
C ASP A 12 34.42 -12.41 -0.04
N TYR A 13 33.83 -13.51 0.44
CA TYR A 13 32.39 -13.71 0.45
C TYR A 13 31.86 -12.82 1.56
N PRO A 14 31.05 -11.79 1.23
CA PRO A 14 30.44 -10.95 2.25
C PRO A 14 29.67 -11.86 3.23
N ASP A 15 29.89 -11.62 4.52
CA ASP A 15 29.22 -12.36 5.59
C ASP A 15 27.71 -12.28 5.36
N GLU A 16 27.05 -13.45 5.31
CA GLU A 16 25.62 -13.59 5.00
C GLU A 16 24.72 -12.86 6.02
N SER A 17 25.33 -12.37 7.11
CA SER A 17 24.70 -11.55 8.14
C SER A 17 24.49 -10.07 7.77
N GLU A 18 25.11 -9.55 6.70
CA GLU A 18 24.90 -8.16 6.25
C GLU A 18 23.69 -7.99 5.30
N PHE A 19 23.02 -9.08 4.91
CA PHE A 19 21.86 -9.06 4.00
C PHE A 19 20.52 -9.26 4.73
N ASP A 20 20.41 -8.82 5.98
CA ASP A 20 19.10 -8.69 6.64
C ASP A 20 18.45 -7.37 6.18
N GLU A 21 18.14 -7.26 4.88
CA GLU A 21 17.23 -6.23 4.39
C GLU A 21 15.90 -6.46 5.12
N GLU A 22 15.55 -5.58 6.07
CA GLU A 22 14.32 -5.66 6.86
C GLU A 22 13.09 -5.61 5.93
N THR A 23 12.70 -6.77 5.38
CA THR A 23 11.57 -6.87 4.48
C THR A 23 10.29 -6.69 5.29
N SER A 24 9.80 -5.45 5.36
CA SER A 24 8.57 -5.15 6.08
C SER A 24 7.35 -5.52 5.22
N THR A 25 6.38 -6.17 5.86
CA THR A 25 5.11 -6.54 5.22
C THR A 25 3.97 -5.69 5.78
N ILE A 26 3.07 -5.25 4.91
CA ILE A 26 1.85 -4.54 5.24
C ILE A 26 0.61 -5.41 4.95
N GLU A 27 -0.50 -5.11 5.62
CA GLU A 27 -1.77 -5.77 5.36
C GLU A 27 -2.50 -5.08 4.19
N CYS A 28 -2.97 -5.86 3.22
CA CYS A 28 -3.76 -5.36 2.10
C CYS A 28 -5.13 -4.86 2.58
N SER A 29 -5.45 -3.59 2.35
CA SER A 29 -6.73 -2.96 2.74
C SER A 29 -7.98 -3.58 2.09
N HIS A 30 -7.82 -4.31 1.00
CA HIS A 30 -8.95 -4.91 0.27
C HIS A 30 -9.22 -6.38 0.67
N CYS A 31 -8.18 -7.19 0.88
CA CYS A 31 -8.32 -8.63 1.13
C CYS A 31 -7.74 -9.11 2.46
N GLY A 32 -7.00 -8.27 3.18
CA GLY A 32 -6.37 -8.62 4.45
C GLY A 32 -5.14 -9.52 4.34
N ALA A 33 -4.62 -9.77 3.14
CA ALA A 33 -3.40 -10.55 2.95
C ALA A 33 -2.15 -9.75 3.34
N GLU A 34 -1.16 -10.43 3.91
CA GLU A 34 0.18 -9.87 4.15
C GLU A 34 0.92 -9.75 2.82
N VAL A 35 1.42 -8.55 2.52
CA VAL A 35 2.14 -8.25 1.29
C VAL A 35 3.37 -7.41 1.63
N TYR A 36 4.49 -7.65 0.96
CA TYR A 36 5.67 -6.79 1.06
C TYR A 36 5.32 -5.33 0.75
N GLU A 37 5.82 -4.40 1.57
CA GLU A 37 5.50 -2.98 1.43
C GLU A 37 5.98 -2.36 0.11
N GLU A 38 7.02 -2.95 -0.45
CA GLU A 38 7.66 -2.60 -1.71
C GLU A 38 6.98 -3.27 -2.93
N ALA A 39 6.00 -4.15 -2.71
CA ALA A 39 5.24 -4.74 -3.81
C ALA A 39 4.31 -3.69 -4.46
N PRO A 40 4.29 -3.57 -5.80
CA PRO A 40 3.44 -2.59 -6.48
C PRO A 40 1.94 -2.89 -6.34
N ALA A 41 1.56 -4.16 -6.20
CA ALA A 41 0.18 -4.60 -6.06
C ALA A 41 0.10 -5.91 -5.24
N CYS A 42 -1.06 -6.12 -4.61
CA CYS A 42 -1.35 -7.33 -3.85
C CYS A 42 -1.40 -8.56 -4.78
N PRO A 43 -0.59 -9.61 -4.54
CA PRO A 43 -0.57 -10.80 -5.38
C PRO A 43 -1.80 -11.70 -5.19
N VAL A 44 -2.59 -11.47 -4.13
CA VAL A 44 -3.79 -12.27 -3.81
C VAL A 44 -5.03 -11.73 -4.52
N CYS A 45 -5.23 -10.41 -4.53
CA CYS A 45 -6.45 -9.78 -5.07
C CYS A 45 -6.21 -8.83 -6.25
N GLY A 46 -4.97 -8.41 -6.49
CA GLY A 46 -4.60 -7.48 -7.56
C GLY A 46 -4.78 -6.00 -7.23
N GLU A 47 -5.12 -5.64 -5.99
CA GLU A 47 -5.25 -4.23 -5.56
C GLU A 47 -3.90 -3.53 -5.48
N TYR A 48 -3.80 -2.27 -5.91
CA TYR A 48 -2.55 -1.50 -5.87
C TYR A 48 -2.24 -1.01 -4.45
N LEU A 49 -1.05 -1.31 -3.95
CA LEU A 49 -0.61 -0.88 -2.62
C LEU A 49 -0.10 0.57 -2.71
N GLY A 50 -0.49 1.42 -1.75
CA GLY A 50 -0.11 2.85 -1.72
C GLY A 50 -1.06 3.80 -2.46
N VAL A 51 -1.99 3.30 -3.29
CA VAL A 51 -3.09 4.13 -3.78
C VAL A 51 -4.17 4.14 -2.71
N ASN A 52 -4.10 5.12 -1.81
CA ASN A 52 -5.17 5.40 -0.86
C ASN A 52 -6.40 5.89 -1.64
N THR A 53 -7.16 4.99 -2.26
CA THR A 53 -8.46 5.28 -2.89
C THR A 53 -9.54 5.47 -1.83
N HIS A 54 -9.25 6.22 -0.76
CA HIS A 54 -10.24 6.59 0.24
C HIS A 54 -10.68 8.04 -0.05
N PRO A 55 -11.55 8.29 -1.05
CA PRO A 55 -12.05 9.64 -1.36
C PRO A 55 -12.83 10.26 -0.19
N PHE A 56 -13.10 9.46 0.85
CA PHE A 56 -13.82 9.84 2.06
C PHE A 56 -12.94 9.98 3.31
N SER A 57 -11.62 9.71 3.29
CA SER A 57 -10.81 9.78 4.53
C SER A 57 -10.42 11.21 4.92
N GLU A 58 -10.38 12.15 3.98
CA GLU A 58 -9.88 13.51 4.21
C GLU A 58 -10.99 14.57 4.30
N ARG A 59 -12.25 14.20 4.01
CA ARG A 59 -13.37 15.15 4.06
C ARG A 59 -14.04 15.03 5.44
N PRO A 60 -14.05 16.09 6.26
CA PRO A 60 -14.64 15.99 7.58
C PRO A 60 -16.14 15.74 7.43
N ARG A 61 -16.68 14.82 8.25
CA ARG A 61 -18.06 14.28 8.15
C ARG A 61 -19.15 15.37 8.05
N TRP A 62 -18.88 16.59 8.51
CA TRP A 62 -19.79 17.73 8.38
C TRP A 62 -20.08 18.14 6.93
N TRP A 63 -19.12 18.00 6.00
CA TRP A 63 -19.35 18.29 4.57
C TRP A 63 -20.36 17.34 3.94
N ILE A 64 -20.30 16.05 4.31
CA ILE A 64 -21.24 15.05 3.83
C ILE A 64 -22.65 15.40 4.33
N LEU A 65 -22.80 15.75 5.61
CA LEU A 65 -24.07 16.19 6.18
C LEU A 65 -24.62 17.45 5.52
N LEU A 66 -23.77 18.41 5.17
CA LEU A 66 -24.19 19.64 4.51
C LEU A 66 -24.64 19.37 3.06
N GLY A 67 -23.91 18.52 2.35
CA GLY A 67 -24.28 18.09 1.00
C GLY A 67 -25.61 17.35 0.97
N THR A 68 -25.79 16.36 1.86
CA THR A 68 -27.06 15.61 1.94
C THR A 68 -28.23 16.51 2.35
N LEU A 69 -28.04 17.41 3.32
CA LEU A 69 -29.08 18.34 3.76
C LEU A 69 -29.49 19.30 2.63
N GLY A 70 -28.52 19.80 1.85
CA GLY A 70 -28.79 20.63 0.68
C GLY A 70 -29.63 19.92 -0.38
N VAL A 71 -29.29 18.67 -0.72
CA VAL A 71 -30.04 17.86 -1.70
C VAL A 71 -31.46 17.55 -1.19
N ILE A 72 -31.63 17.24 0.09
CA ILE A 72 -32.95 16.99 0.67
C ILE A 72 -33.80 18.27 0.61
N ALA A 73 -33.22 19.42 0.99
CA ALA A 73 -33.92 20.70 0.98
C ALA A 73 -34.40 21.10 -0.43
N THR A 74 -33.57 20.88 -1.47
CA THR A 74 -33.96 21.17 -2.85
C THR A 74 -35.07 20.26 -3.34
N ILE A 75 -35.01 18.95 -3.03
CA ILE A 75 -36.08 18.00 -3.39
C ILE A 75 -37.40 18.40 -2.71
N LEU A 76 -37.37 18.70 -1.40
CA LEU A 76 -38.56 19.13 -0.67
C LEU A 76 -39.13 20.43 -1.25
N ALA A 77 -38.29 21.43 -1.53
CA ALA A 77 -38.73 22.67 -2.14
C ALA A 77 -39.47 22.41 -3.46
N LEU A 78 -38.92 21.56 -4.34
CA LEU A 78 -39.54 21.22 -5.63
C LEU A 78 -40.87 20.48 -5.46
N VAL A 79 -40.97 19.55 -4.51
CA VAL A 79 -42.21 18.80 -4.24
C VAL A 79 -43.28 19.70 -3.63
N PHE A 80 -42.91 20.65 -2.77
CA PHE A 80 -43.86 21.57 -2.14
C PHE A 80 -44.26 22.75 -3.05
N LEU A 81 -43.44 23.12 -4.04
CA LEU A 81 -43.75 24.17 -5.03
C LEU A 81 -44.58 23.68 -6.22
N ASN A 82 -44.68 22.37 -6.42
CA ASN A 82 -45.45 21.73 -7.49
C ASN A 82 -46.83 21.29 -6.99
#